data_AF-A0A955ZLM4-F1
#
_entry.id   AF-A0A955ZLM4-F1
#
_cell.length_a   1.000
_cell.length_b   1.000
_cell.length_c   1.000
_cell.angle_alpha   90.00
_cell.angle_beta   90.00
_cell.angle_gamma   90.00
#
_symmetry.space_group_name_H-M   'P 1'
#
loop_
_entity.id
_entity.type
_entity.pdbx_description
1 polymer ?
#
loop_
_entity_poly.entity_id
_entity_poly.type
_entity_poly.pdbx_seq_one_letter_code
_entity_poly.pdbx_strand_id
1 'polypeptide(L)'
;MKTSHLVSLALSGTLATAAFLAPRVASADSCSKYTGHIVDQTSISKQSYRGKKRDVSSLTAAVLHQMGLARGNDAKRYRNVKAHFVVMPNGTIVQNHPIEYYLPASNGISALSVAIEFAGNFKSVRGQWFKGDKYGRDTPSSEQIESGRCLLFHLRATMPGFRHVLAHRQSGAQRQNDPGPEIWCGVGEWAKKYMSLDDGGPGFKVTGGHEIDPKWRSWCSL
;
A
#
# COMPACT_ATOMS: atom_id res chain seq x y z
N MET A 1 14.31 77.10 17.79
CA MET A 1 13.08 76.59 18.46
C MET A 1 12.11 76.09 17.41
N LYS A 2 11.96 74.77 17.30
CA LYS A 2 10.72 74.01 17.02
C LYS A 2 11.12 72.53 16.88
N THR A 3 10.76 71.77 17.90
CA THR A 3 10.87 70.32 18.04
C THR A 3 9.75 69.60 17.28
N SER A 4 9.91 68.27 17.17
CA SER A 4 8.85 67.24 16.98
C SER A 4 8.57 66.86 15.51
N HIS A 5 8.43 65.60 15.08
CA HIS A 5 8.27 64.28 15.73
C HIS A 5 8.84 63.14 14.86
N LEU A 6 9.28 62.08 15.53
CA LEU A 6 9.52 60.73 14.99
C LEU A 6 8.24 60.10 14.46
N VAL A 7 8.32 59.40 13.33
CA VAL A 7 7.43 58.28 13.00
C VAL A 7 8.31 57.09 12.61
N SER A 8 8.42 56.13 13.52
CA SER A 8 9.02 54.82 13.28
C SER A 8 7.96 53.92 12.64
N LEU A 9 8.15 53.52 11.37
CA LEU A 9 7.34 52.50 10.74
C LEU A 9 7.94 51.13 11.09
N ALA A 10 7.34 50.45 12.07
CA ALA A 10 7.63 49.05 12.33
C ALA A 10 6.98 48.18 11.24
N LEU A 11 7.78 47.60 10.34
CA LEU A 11 7.35 46.45 9.54
C LEU A 11 7.41 45.19 10.42
N SER A 12 6.29 44.87 11.07
CA SER A 12 6.05 43.54 11.61
C SER A 12 5.65 42.60 10.47
N GLY A 13 6.64 42.07 9.75
CA GLY A 13 6.46 40.98 8.80
C GLY A 13 6.87 39.66 9.45
N THR A 14 5.98 39.04 10.23
CA THR A 14 6.13 37.64 10.62
C THR A 14 5.93 36.79 9.37
N LEU A 15 7.02 36.42 8.70
CA LEU A 15 7.01 35.34 7.74
C LEU A 15 6.67 34.07 8.51
N ALA A 16 5.40 33.66 8.43
CA ALA A 16 5.00 32.30 8.77
C ALA A 16 5.78 31.37 7.84
N THR A 17 6.87 30.80 8.34
CA THR A 17 7.48 29.63 7.75
C THR A 17 6.39 28.56 7.71
N ALA A 18 5.87 28.29 6.52
CA ALA A 18 5.10 27.08 6.27
C ALA A 18 6.02 25.92 6.67
N ALA A 19 5.81 25.37 7.86
CA ALA A 19 6.44 24.15 8.27
C ALA A 19 6.00 23.11 7.25
N PHE A 20 6.90 22.74 6.34
CA PHE A 20 6.80 21.50 5.59
C PHE A 20 6.64 20.42 6.65
N LEU A 21 5.40 19.97 6.88
CA LEU A 21 5.14 18.78 7.67
C LEU A 21 5.80 17.65 6.90
N ALA A 22 7.01 17.27 7.32
CA ALA A 22 7.59 16.01 6.89
C ALA A 22 6.50 14.94 7.09
N PRO A 23 6.21 14.09 6.09
CA PRO A 23 5.23 13.03 6.27
C PRO A 23 5.62 12.28 7.54
N ARG A 24 4.68 12.13 8.49
CA ARG A 24 4.93 11.39 9.73
C ARG A 24 5.56 10.06 9.33
N VAL A 25 6.81 9.85 9.74
CA VAL A 25 7.43 8.53 9.62
C VAL A 25 6.56 7.65 10.50
N ALA A 26 5.85 6.71 9.88
CA ALA A 26 5.13 5.70 10.61
C ALA A 26 6.12 5.05 11.59
N SER A 27 5.89 5.23 12.89
CA SER A 27 6.65 4.60 13.96
C SER A 27 5.90 3.34 14.40
N ALA A 28 6.59 2.45 15.12
CA ALA A 28 5.94 1.28 15.71
C ALA A 28 4.68 1.68 16.53
N ASP A 29 4.75 2.80 17.25
CA ASP A 29 3.63 3.35 18.02
C ASP A 29 2.49 3.85 17.14
N SER A 30 2.78 4.56 16.04
CA SER A 30 1.72 5.01 15.12
C SER A 30 1.07 3.85 14.37
N CYS A 31 1.81 2.75 14.18
CA CYS A 31 1.31 1.55 13.53
C CYS A 31 0.48 0.64 14.44
N SER A 32 0.66 0.72 15.76
CA SER A 32 -0.11 -0.08 16.73
C SER A 32 -1.63 0.06 16.53
N LYS A 33 -2.12 1.26 16.18
CA LYS A 33 -3.53 1.52 15.83
C LYS A 33 -4.06 0.60 14.73
N TYR A 34 -3.22 0.25 13.75
CA TYR A 34 -3.60 -0.56 12.60
C TYR A 34 -3.23 -2.03 12.79
N THR A 35 -2.00 -2.30 13.19
CA THR A 35 -1.46 -3.68 13.27
C THR A 35 -1.74 -4.36 14.61
N GLY A 36 -2.04 -3.60 15.67
CA GLY A 36 -2.49 -4.15 16.96
C GLY A 36 -3.91 -4.72 16.92
N HIS A 37 -4.64 -4.49 15.83
CA HIS A 37 -6.03 -4.94 15.64
C HIS A 37 -6.24 -5.60 14.28
N ILE A 38 -5.25 -6.36 13.78
CA ILE A 38 -5.43 -7.18 12.58
C ILE A 38 -6.58 -8.16 12.84
N VAL A 39 -7.62 -8.09 12.01
CA VAL A 39 -8.77 -8.99 12.09
C VAL A 39 -8.35 -10.34 11.49
N ASP A 40 -8.05 -11.29 12.36
CA ASP A 40 -7.71 -12.66 11.95
C ASP A 40 -8.97 -13.40 11.44
N GLN A 41 -8.93 -13.80 10.18
CA GLN A 41 -9.94 -14.64 9.54
C GLN A 41 -9.35 -15.95 9.00
N THR A 42 -8.15 -16.33 9.43
CA THR A 42 -7.42 -17.50 8.93
C THR A 42 -8.12 -18.83 9.25
N SER A 43 -8.97 -18.91 10.26
CA SER A 43 -9.77 -20.12 10.53
C SER A 43 -11.01 -20.24 9.64
N ILE A 44 -11.56 -19.11 9.19
CA ILE A 44 -12.88 -19.03 8.51
C ILE A 44 -12.83 -18.67 7.03
N SER A 45 -11.69 -18.18 6.54
CA SER A 45 -11.49 -17.89 5.11
C SER A 45 -11.30 -19.16 4.30
N LYS A 46 -11.63 -19.10 3.01
CA LYS A 46 -11.67 -20.27 2.11
C LYS A 46 -10.33 -21.04 2.05
N GLN A 47 -10.24 -22.14 2.80
CA GLN A 47 -9.00 -22.89 2.98
C GLN A 47 -8.52 -23.57 1.69
N SER A 48 -9.42 -23.89 0.75
CA SER A 48 -9.07 -24.49 -0.55
C SER A 48 -8.23 -23.60 -1.47
N TYR A 49 -8.00 -22.35 -1.11
CA TYR A 49 -7.03 -21.49 -1.81
C TYR A 49 -5.58 -21.72 -1.39
N ARG A 50 -5.35 -22.36 -0.23
CA ARG A 50 -4.02 -22.58 0.32
C ARG A 50 -3.34 -23.75 -0.38
N GLY A 51 -2.13 -23.52 -0.85
CA GLY A 51 -1.23 -24.56 -1.32
C GLY A 51 -0.38 -25.11 -0.17
N LYS A 52 0.83 -25.56 -0.50
CA LYS A 52 1.78 -26.08 0.49
C LYS A 52 2.23 -24.98 1.45
N LYS A 53 2.54 -25.38 2.69
CA LYS A 53 3.29 -24.53 3.62
C LYS A 53 4.70 -24.28 3.08
N ARG A 54 5.22 -23.11 3.39
CA ARG A 54 6.55 -22.59 3.05
C ARG A 54 7.23 -22.17 4.35
N ASP A 55 8.55 -22.20 4.37
CA ASP A 55 9.30 -21.57 5.45
C ASP A 55 9.12 -20.05 5.36
N VAL A 56 8.75 -19.41 6.47
CA VAL A 56 8.61 -17.95 6.56
C VAL A 56 9.93 -17.25 6.25
N SER A 57 11.07 -17.86 6.56
CA SER A 57 12.41 -17.33 6.22
C SER A 57 12.64 -17.21 4.71
N SER A 58 11.98 -18.06 3.91
CA SER A 58 12.07 -18.06 2.45
C SER A 58 11.18 -16.99 1.79
N LEU A 59 10.32 -16.33 2.56
CA LEU A 59 9.46 -15.26 2.07
C LEU A 59 10.24 -13.95 2.04
N THR A 60 10.24 -13.29 0.88
CA THR A 60 11.14 -12.15 0.62
C THR A 60 10.41 -10.91 0.14
N ALA A 61 9.16 -11.07 -0.31
CA ALA A 61 8.40 -10.01 -0.96
C ALA A 61 6.99 -9.84 -0.39
N ALA A 62 6.50 -8.61 -0.45
CA ALA A 62 5.08 -8.28 -0.36
C ALA A 62 4.64 -7.78 -1.73
N VAL A 63 3.55 -8.33 -2.25
CA VAL A 63 2.96 -7.89 -3.52
C VAL A 63 1.70 -7.10 -3.22
N LEU A 64 1.67 -5.87 -3.70
CA LEU A 64 0.54 -4.96 -3.58
C LEU A 64 -0.43 -5.22 -4.72
N HIS A 65 -1.70 -5.33 -4.36
CA HIS A 65 -2.82 -5.55 -5.27
C HIS A 65 -3.91 -4.52 -5.08
N GLN A 66 -4.74 -4.31 -6.12
CA GLN A 66 -6.09 -3.78 -5.96
C GLN A 66 -7.13 -4.81 -6.38
N MET A 67 -8.29 -4.75 -5.72
CA MET A 67 -9.37 -5.69 -6.02
C MET A 67 -10.05 -5.41 -7.37
N GLY A 68 -10.02 -4.16 -7.83
CA GLY A 68 -10.80 -3.72 -8.99
C GLY A 68 -12.30 -3.67 -8.71
N LEU A 69 -12.70 -3.65 -7.43
CA LEU A 69 -14.08 -3.40 -7.01
C LEU A 69 -14.18 -2.87 -5.57
N ALA A 70 -15.19 -2.03 -5.33
CA ALA A 70 -15.58 -1.60 -3.99
C ALA A 70 -16.27 -2.73 -3.20
N ARG A 71 -15.84 -2.95 -1.95
CA ARG A 71 -16.45 -3.91 -1.01
C ARG A 71 -16.77 -3.33 0.37
N GLY A 72 -16.46 -2.05 0.60
CA GLY A 72 -16.79 -1.34 1.85
C GLY A 72 -16.03 -1.84 3.09
N ASN A 73 -16.56 -1.54 4.27
CA ASN A 73 -15.86 -1.73 5.55
C ASN A 73 -16.34 -2.95 6.39
N ASP A 74 -16.96 -3.96 5.77
CA ASP A 74 -17.31 -5.21 6.46
C ASP A 74 -16.27 -6.31 6.18
N ALA A 75 -15.48 -6.65 7.21
CA ALA A 75 -14.45 -7.68 7.15
C ALA A 75 -14.98 -9.04 6.64
N LYS A 76 -16.25 -9.39 6.90
CA LYS A 76 -16.81 -10.69 6.50
C LYS A 76 -16.91 -10.85 4.98
N ARG A 77 -16.99 -9.74 4.23
CA ARG A 77 -17.08 -9.72 2.76
C ARG A 77 -15.79 -10.13 2.06
N TYR A 78 -14.69 -10.26 2.82
CA TYR A 78 -13.35 -10.53 2.30
C TYR A 78 -12.88 -11.97 2.48
N ARG A 79 -13.61 -12.84 3.19
CA ARG A 79 -13.26 -14.25 3.46
C ARG A 79 -12.98 -15.12 2.22
N ASN A 80 -13.45 -14.68 1.05
CA ASN A 80 -13.30 -15.34 -0.24
C ASN A 80 -12.28 -14.64 -1.17
N VAL A 81 -11.55 -13.64 -0.67
CA VAL A 81 -10.45 -13.00 -1.38
C VAL A 81 -9.19 -13.86 -1.23
N LYS A 82 -8.59 -14.22 -2.37
CA LYS A 82 -7.36 -15.03 -2.43
C LYS A 82 -6.13 -14.13 -2.23
N ALA A 83 -5.97 -13.64 -1.01
CA ALA A 83 -4.80 -12.87 -0.59
C ALA A 83 -4.50 -13.19 0.88
N HIS A 84 -3.27 -12.93 1.30
CA HIS A 84 -2.91 -13.14 2.70
C HIS A 84 -3.54 -12.05 3.57
N PHE A 85 -3.45 -10.81 3.10
CA PHE A 85 -4.03 -9.66 3.76
C PHE A 85 -4.95 -8.87 2.85
N VAL A 86 -5.91 -8.19 3.47
CA VAL A 86 -6.75 -7.17 2.85
C VAL A 86 -6.61 -5.89 3.66
N VAL A 87 -6.51 -4.74 2.98
CA VAL A 87 -6.53 -3.41 3.59
C VAL A 87 -7.79 -2.68 3.13
N MET A 88 -8.68 -2.40 4.07
CA MET A 88 -10.01 -1.81 3.83
C MET A 88 -9.97 -0.27 3.80
N PRO A 89 -10.99 0.40 3.22
CA PRO A 89 -11.00 1.87 3.13
C PRO A 89 -10.95 2.60 4.47
N ASN A 90 -11.38 2.01 5.58
CA ASN A 90 -11.24 2.60 6.92
C ASN A 90 -9.88 2.31 7.59
N GLY A 91 -8.95 1.66 6.89
CA GLY A 91 -7.65 1.24 7.40
C GLY A 91 -7.66 -0.07 8.21
N THR A 92 -8.80 -0.76 8.32
CA THR A 92 -8.83 -2.10 8.92
C THR A 92 -8.02 -3.07 8.06
N ILE A 93 -7.10 -3.79 8.71
CA ILE A 93 -6.33 -4.89 8.11
C ILE A 93 -7.00 -6.20 8.48
N VAL A 94 -7.27 -7.04 7.48
CA VAL A 94 -7.79 -8.40 7.65
C VAL A 94 -6.72 -9.38 7.22
N GLN A 95 -6.45 -10.40 8.03
CA GLN A 95 -5.62 -11.54 7.63
C GLN A 95 -6.51 -12.71 7.22
N ASN A 96 -6.61 -12.97 5.92
CA ASN A 96 -7.43 -14.06 5.39
C ASN A 96 -6.70 -15.40 5.43
N HIS A 97 -5.39 -15.40 5.21
CA HIS A 97 -4.59 -16.61 5.12
C HIS A 97 -3.26 -16.46 5.87
N PRO A 98 -2.80 -17.50 6.60
CA PRO A 98 -1.50 -17.46 7.25
C PRO A 98 -0.38 -17.32 6.21
N ILE A 99 0.66 -16.54 6.52
CA ILE A 99 1.71 -16.17 5.55
C ILE A 99 2.54 -17.36 5.09
N GLU A 100 2.65 -18.41 5.90
CA GLU A 100 3.39 -19.62 5.56
C GLU A 100 2.69 -20.43 4.46
N TYR A 101 1.40 -20.27 4.23
CA TYR A 101 0.72 -20.97 3.14
C TYR A 101 0.99 -20.29 1.79
N TYR A 102 1.33 -21.08 0.79
CA TYR A 102 1.36 -20.60 -0.59
C TYR A 102 -0.04 -20.18 -1.05
N LEU A 103 -0.13 -19.04 -1.74
CA LEU A 103 -1.31 -18.63 -2.50
C LEU A 103 -0.91 -18.29 -3.94
N PRO A 104 -1.61 -18.82 -4.96
CA PRO A 104 -1.40 -18.41 -6.35
C PRO A 104 -2.11 -17.07 -6.62
N ALA A 105 -1.63 -16.01 -5.97
CA ALA A 105 -2.24 -14.68 -5.97
C ALA A 105 -1.45 -13.65 -6.81
N SER A 106 -0.16 -13.88 -7.05
CA SER A 106 0.76 -12.90 -7.65
C SER A 106 1.58 -13.49 -8.80
N ASN A 107 0.99 -14.39 -9.61
CA ASN A 107 1.65 -15.03 -10.76
C ASN A 107 3.08 -15.55 -10.43
N GLY A 108 4.09 -15.19 -11.23
CA GLY A 108 5.47 -15.70 -11.15
C GLY A 108 6.22 -15.37 -9.85
N ILE A 109 5.70 -14.46 -9.01
CA ILE A 109 6.32 -14.10 -7.72
C ILE A 109 5.59 -14.70 -6.51
N SER A 110 4.49 -15.42 -6.72
CA SER A 110 3.66 -16.00 -5.65
C SER A 110 4.44 -16.88 -4.66
N ALA A 111 5.44 -17.62 -5.15
CA ALA A 111 6.19 -18.58 -4.33
C ALA A 111 7.01 -17.91 -3.21
N LEU A 112 7.47 -16.68 -3.44
CA LEU A 112 8.36 -15.95 -2.55
C LEU A 112 7.66 -14.81 -1.81
N SER A 113 6.34 -14.68 -1.98
CA SER A 113 5.62 -13.49 -1.52
C SER A 113 4.44 -13.75 -0.61
N VAL A 114 4.09 -12.67 0.10
CA VAL A 114 2.79 -12.40 0.72
C VAL A 114 2.02 -11.45 -0.20
N ALA A 115 0.72 -11.64 -0.32
CA ALA A 115 -0.16 -10.86 -1.20
C ALA A 115 -1.08 -9.97 -0.35
N ILE A 116 -1.12 -8.67 -0.67
CA ILE A 116 -1.87 -7.64 0.05
C ILE A 116 -2.87 -6.98 -0.91
N GLU A 117 -4.15 -7.19 -0.68
CA GLU A 117 -5.23 -6.61 -1.49
C GLU A 117 -5.77 -5.32 -0.89
N PHE A 118 -5.64 -4.22 -1.61
CA PHE A 118 -6.28 -2.96 -1.27
C PHE A 118 -7.71 -2.97 -1.82
N ALA A 119 -8.69 -2.90 -0.92
CA ALA A 119 -10.09 -2.91 -1.29
C ALA A 119 -10.48 -1.62 -2.00
N GLY A 120 -10.95 -1.75 -3.24
CA GLY A 120 -11.36 -0.65 -4.09
C GLY A 120 -11.14 -0.94 -5.57
N ASN A 121 -11.67 -0.06 -6.41
CA ASN A 121 -11.35 0.07 -7.82
C ASN A 121 -10.65 1.41 -8.01
N PHE A 122 -9.35 1.41 -8.29
CA PHE A 122 -8.54 2.63 -8.32
C PHE A 122 -8.23 3.06 -9.74
N LYS A 123 -8.13 4.38 -9.92
CA LYS A 123 -7.92 5.04 -11.21
C LYS A 123 -6.57 4.63 -11.80
N SER A 124 -6.47 4.60 -13.12
CA SER A 124 -5.20 4.46 -13.82
C SER A 124 -4.62 5.83 -14.19
N VAL A 125 -3.38 5.84 -14.65
CA VAL A 125 -2.73 7.05 -15.19
C VAL A 125 -3.44 7.63 -16.42
N ARG A 126 -4.30 6.84 -17.08
CA ARG A 126 -5.17 7.28 -18.20
C ARG A 126 -6.52 7.84 -17.72
N GLY A 127 -6.68 7.95 -16.41
CA GLY A 127 -7.90 8.39 -15.76
C GLY A 127 -9.05 7.39 -15.77
N GLN A 128 -8.77 6.11 -16.04
CA GLN A 128 -9.77 5.05 -16.19
C GLN A 128 -9.79 4.11 -14.99
N TRP A 129 -10.98 3.61 -14.65
CA TRP A 129 -11.21 2.56 -13.67
C TRP A 129 -11.60 1.26 -14.37
N PHE A 130 -11.39 0.10 -13.74
CA PHE A 130 -11.86 -1.15 -14.31
C PHE A 130 -13.39 -1.21 -14.25
N LYS A 131 -14.07 -1.00 -15.38
CA LYS A 131 -15.55 -0.95 -15.46
C LYS A 131 -16.16 -0.10 -14.33
N GLY A 132 -15.73 1.16 -14.22
CA GLY A 132 -16.02 2.03 -13.09
C GLY A 132 -17.51 2.15 -12.74
N ASP A 133 -18.41 2.21 -13.72
CA ASP A 133 -19.86 2.27 -13.47
C ASP A 133 -20.42 1.02 -12.77
N LYS A 134 -19.75 -0.13 -12.94
CA LYS A 134 -20.15 -1.40 -12.33
C LYS A 134 -19.48 -1.66 -10.99
N TYR A 135 -18.19 -1.33 -10.89
CA TYR A 135 -17.35 -1.76 -9.76
C TYR A 135 -16.93 -0.62 -8.82
N GLY A 136 -17.41 0.60 -9.08
CA GLY A 136 -17.05 1.80 -8.31
C GLY A 136 -15.90 2.57 -8.97
N ARG A 137 -15.79 3.84 -8.63
CA ARG A 137 -14.69 4.74 -9.02
C ARG A 137 -14.04 5.26 -7.74
N ASP A 138 -13.25 4.43 -7.10
CA ASP A 138 -12.72 4.72 -5.77
C ASP A 138 -11.39 5.48 -5.86
N THR A 139 -11.06 6.13 -4.75
CA THR A 139 -9.75 6.70 -4.42
C THR A 139 -9.35 6.11 -3.07
N PRO A 140 -8.11 5.64 -2.87
CA PRO A 140 -7.69 5.12 -1.58
C PRO A 140 -7.73 6.22 -0.53
N SER A 141 -8.23 5.90 0.66
CA SER A 141 -8.23 6.84 1.79
C SER A 141 -6.83 6.94 2.41
N SER A 142 -6.61 8.00 3.18
CA SER A 142 -5.38 8.17 3.95
C SER A 142 -5.17 7.04 4.97
N GLU A 143 -6.24 6.58 5.61
CA GLU A 143 -6.21 5.44 6.55
C GLU A 143 -5.82 4.14 5.85
N GLN A 144 -6.30 3.92 4.63
CA GLN A 144 -5.97 2.74 3.84
C GLN A 144 -4.49 2.76 3.39
N ILE A 145 -3.98 3.91 2.98
CA ILE A 145 -2.54 4.07 2.67
C ILE A 145 -1.69 3.85 3.91
N GLU A 146 -2.04 4.48 5.04
CA GLU A 146 -1.25 4.42 6.27
C GLU A 146 -1.23 3.00 6.87
N SER A 147 -2.38 2.32 6.90
CA SER A 147 -2.45 0.92 7.30
C SER A 147 -1.66 0.00 6.36
N GLY A 148 -1.64 0.27 5.06
CA GLY A 148 -0.78 -0.41 4.10
C GLY A 148 0.70 -0.29 4.45
N ARG A 149 1.17 0.91 4.81
CA ARG A 149 2.55 1.14 5.26
C ARG A 149 2.86 0.37 6.55
N CYS A 150 1.96 0.46 7.52
CA CYS A 150 2.11 -0.24 8.79
C CYS A 150 2.10 -1.77 8.65
N LEU A 151 1.32 -2.30 7.71
CA LEU A 151 1.36 -3.71 7.39
C LEU A 151 2.74 -4.15 6.86
N LEU A 152 3.44 -3.32 6.09
CA LEU A 152 4.81 -3.65 5.66
C LEU A 152 5.80 -3.68 6.84
N PHE A 153 5.66 -2.80 7.83
CA PHE A 153 6.46 -2.89 9.07
C PHE A 153 6.18 -4.18 9.84
N HIS A 154 4.90 -4.55 9.96
CA HIS A 154 4.51 -5.82 10.56
C HIS A 154 5.15 -7.00 9.82
N LEU A 155 5.07 -7.03 8.48
CA LEU A 155 5.71 -8.08 7.68
C LEU A 155 7.23 -8.11 7.86
N ARG A 156 7.90 -6.96 7.96
CA ARG A 156 9.35 -6.94 8.26
C ARG A 156 9.68 -7.58 9.61
N ALA A 157 8.85 -7.39 10.62
CA ALA A 157 9.03 -8.02 11.91
C ALA A 157 8.75 -9.54 11.88
N THR A 158 7.86 -10.00 10.98
CA THR A 158 7.45 -11.40 10.90
C THR A 158 8.26 -12.24 9.89
N MET A 159 8.81 -11.62 8.84
CA MET A 159 9.52 -12.27 7.74
C MET A 159 10.99 -11.87 7.73
N PRO A 160 11.92 -12.69 8.26
CA PRO A 160 13.34 -12.36 8.33
C PRO A 160 13.98 -12.04 6.96
N GLY A 161 13.48 -12.65 5.89
CA GLY A 161 13.96 -12.45 4.52
C GLY A 161 13.36 -11.25 3.78
N PHE A 162 12.45 -10.49 4.41
CA PHE A 162 11.66 -9.45 3.75
C PHE A 162 12.50 -8.24 3.32
N ARG A 163 12.58 -8.07 2.01
CA ARG A 163 13.40 -7.03 1.36
C ARG A 163 12.76 -6.44 0.10
N HIS A 164 11.68 -7.03 -0.40
CA HIS A 164 11.04 -6.58 -1.64
C HIS A 164 9.60 -6.09 -1.43
N VAL A 165 9.25 -4.99 -2.08
CA VAL A 165 7.86 -4.54 -2.25
C VAL A 165 7.57 -4.42 -3.74
N LEU A 166 6.59 -5.18 -4.22
CA LEU A 166 6.32 -5.33 -5.65
C LEU A 166 4.88 -5.00 -5.97
N ALA A 167 4.62 -4.52 -7.19
CA ALA A 167 3.27 -4.41 -7.73
C ALA A 167 2.89 -5.71 -8.45
N HIS A 168 1.64 -6.12 -8.37
CA HIS A 168 1.18 -7.28 -9.16
C HIS A 168 1.37 -7.08 -10.67
N ARG A 169 1.29 -5.83 -11.15
CA ARG A 169 1.68 -5.43 -12.52
C ARG A 169 3.01 -6.03 -12.97
N GLN A 170 4.00 -6.12 -12.10
CA GLN A 170 5.34 -6.64 -12.41
C GLN A 170 5.38 -8.15 -12.67
N SER A 171 4.30 -8.87 -12.44
CA SER A 171 4.26 -10.33 -12.61
C SER A 171 3.07 -10.86 -13.42
N GLY A 172 2.17 -9.99 -13.88
CA GLY A 172 0.98 -10.40 -14.63
C GLY A 172 0.71 -9.57 -15.88
N ALA A 173 0.66 -10.22 -17.04
CA ALA A 173 0.43 -9.56 -18.34
C ALA A 173 -0.89 -8.76 -18.40
N GLN A 174 -1.93 -9.24 -17.71
CA GLN A 174 -3.25 -8.61 -17.67
C GLN A 174 -3.45 -7.68 -16.45
N ARG A 175 -2.38 -7.40 -15.70
CA ARG A 175 -2.41 -6.66 -14.43
C ARG A 175 -1.89 -5.23 -14.57
N GLN A 176 -2.14 -4.61 -15.71
CA GLN A 176 -1.55 -3.32 -16.08
C GLN A 176 -1.82 -2.21 -15.05
N ASN A 177 -2.98 -2.18 -14.38
CA ASN A 177 -3.27 -1.16 -13.39
C ASN A 177 -3.19 -1.67 -11.93
N ASP A 178 -2.50 -2.76 -11.67
CA ASP A 178 -2.50 -3.41 -10.36
C ASP A 178 -1.18 -3.14 -9.59
N PRO A 179 -1.17 -2.47 -8.42
CA PRO A 179 -2.30 -2.06 -7.57
C PRO A 179 -2.93 -0.70 -7.92
N GLY A 180 -2.37 0.00 -8.89
CA GLY A 180 -2.78 1.35 -9.25
C GLY A 180 -1.78 2.37 -8.73
N PRO A 181 -1.73 3.55 -9.36
CA PRO A 181 -0.68 4.52 -9.15
C PRO A 181 -0.72 5.17 -7.75
N GLU A 182 -1.90 5.44 -7.19
CA GLU A 182 -2.03 5.99 -5.83
C GLU A 182 -1.54 5.01 -4.76
N ILE A 183 -1.91 3.72 -4.86
CA ILE A 183 -1.42 2.68 -3.93
C ILE A 183 0.09 2.51 -4.08
N TRP A 184 0.59 2.44 -5.32
CA TRP A 184 2.02 2.31 -5.56
C TRP A 184 2.81 3.48 -4.96
N CYS A 185 2.44 4.72 -5.27
CA CYS A 185 3.14 5.88 -4.72
C CYS A 185 3.04 5.94 -3.19
N GLY A 186 1.81 5.80 -2.67
CA GLY A 186 1.52 5.98 -1.25
C GLY A 186 2.14 4.90 -0.37
N VAL A 187 2.29 3.66 -0.87
CA VAL A 187 2.76 2.51 -0.08
C VAL A 187 4.06 1.93 -0.64
N GLY A 188 4.11 1.58 -1.92
CA GLY A 188 5.27 0.94 -2.55
C GLY A 188 6.49 1.86 -2.62
N GLU A 189 6.36 3.01 -3.29
CA GLU A 189 7.45 4.00 -3.40
C GLU A 189 7.84 4.57 -2.04
N TRP A 190 6.85 4.80 -1.17
CA TRP A 190 7.10 5.16 0.22
C TRP A 190 7.98 4.10 0.92
N ALA A 191 7.68 2.81 0.79
CA ALA A 191 8.44 1.76 1.46
C ALA A 191 9.86 1.61 0.88
N LYS A 192 10.06 1.89 -0.40
CA LYS A 192 11.42 2.01 -0.96
C LYS A 192 12.21 3.12 -0.25
N LYS A 193 11.61 4.30 -0.13
CA LYS A 193 12.26 5.48 0.44
C LYS A 193 12.52 5.36 1.94
N TYR A 194 11.58 4.82 2.71
CA TYR A 194 11.61 4.88 4.17
C TYR A 194 11.92 3.54 4.85
N MET A 195 11.77 2.43 4.14
CA MET A 195 12.11 1.09 4.64
C MET A 195 13.25 0.44 3.86
N SER A 196 13.82 1.11 2.85
CA SER A 196 14.86 0.54 1.99
C SER A 196 14.46 -0.80 1.39
N LEU A 197 13.17 -0.98 1.06
CA LEU A 197 12.71 -2.13 0.29
C LEU A 197 13.01 -1.92 -1.19
N ASP A 198 13.17 -3.02 -1.92
CA ASP A 198 13.48 -3.00 -3.35
C ASP A 198 12.27 -3.43 -4.19
N ASP A 199 12.02 -2.73 -5.30
CA ASP A 199 11.01 -3.10 -6.30
C ASP A 199 11.56 -3.97 -7.44
N GLY A 200 12.80 -4.44 -7.29
CA GLY A 200 13.58 -5.18 -8.29
C GLY A 200 14.40 -4.27 -9.22
N GLY A 201 14.29 -2.94 -9.04
CA GLY A 201 15.00 -1.95 -9.84
C GLY A 201 14.35 -1.60 -11.19
N PRO A 202 14.97 -0.69 -11.96
CA PRO A 202 14.47 -0.24 -13.25
C PRO A 202 14.22 -1.41 -14.22
N GLY A 203 13.04 -1.42 -14.85
CA GLY A 203 12.67 -2.43 -15.85
C GLY A 203 12.27 -3.80 -15.28
N PHE A 204 12.33 -4.01 -13.96
CA PHE A 204 12.03 -5.31 -13.36
C PHE A 204 10.57 -5.73 -13.60
N LYS A 205 10.43 -6.92 -14.18
CA LYS A 205 9.19 -7.65 -14.41
C LYS A 205 9.47 -9.13 -14.68
N VAL A 206 8.50 -9.98 -14.41
CA VAL A 206 8.54 -11.43 -14.69
C VAL A 206 7.24 -11.89 -15.34
N THR A 207 7.24 -13.07 -15.97
CA THR A 207 6.01 -13.76 -16.43
C THR A 207 5.11 -12.88 -17.32
N GLY A 208 5.73 -12.09 -18.21
CA GLY A 208 5.01 -11.18 -19.10
C GLY A 208 4.37 -9.98 -18.41
N GLY A 209 4.73 -9.71 -17.16
CA GLY A 209 4.35 -8.51 -16.43
C GLY A 209 4.91 -7.23 -17.08
N HIS A 210 4.61 -6.12 -16.44
CA HIS A 210 5.00 -4.79 -16.87
C HIS A 210 5.81 -4.13 -15.76
N GLU A 211 6.83 -3.36 -16.12
CA GLU A 211 7.55 -2.55 -15.15
C GLU A 211 6.62 -1.53 -14.48
N ILE A 212 7.07 -0.99 -13.34
CA ILE A 212 6.43 0.16 -12.70
C ILE A 212 6.50 1.34 -13.66
N ASP A 213 5.33 1.86 -14.05
CA ASP A 213 5.23 3.07 -14.85
C ASP A 213 5.88 4.24 -14.09
N PRO A 214 6.83 4.98 -14.68
CA PRO A 214 7.51 6.09 -14.01
C PRO A 214 6.54 7.10 -13.39
N LYS A 215 5.36 7.31 -14.00
CA LYS A 215 4.33 8.22 -13.47
C LYS A 215 3.80 7.78 -12.12
N TRP A 216 3.82 6.48 -11.80
CA TRP A 216 3.33 5.94 -10.53
C TRP A 216 4.23 6.35 -9.36
N ARG A 217 5.51 6.63 -9.59
CA ARG A 217 6.49 6.92 -8.53
C ARG A 217 6.25 8.27 -7.84
N SER A 218 5.51 9.18 -8.48
CA SER A 218 5.21 10.50 -7.95
C SER A 218 3.71 10.85 -8.05
N TRP A 219 2.84 9.83 -8.12
CA TRP A 219 1.42 10.02 -8.38
C TRP A 219 0.58 10.41 -7.16
N CYS A 220 1.08 10.15 -5.96
CA CYS A 220 0.35 10.39 -4.74
C CYS A 220 0.15 11.89 -4.53
N SER A 221 -1.11 12.28 -4.37
CA SER A 221 -1.50 13.60 -3.86
C SER A 221 -0.98 13.70 -2.42
N LEU A 222 0.01 14.56 -2.20
CA LEU A 222 0.50 14.89 -0.85
C LEU A 222 -0.57 15.65 -0.06
#